data_AF-A0A9E0WRN1-F1
#
_entry.id   AF-A0A9E0WRN1-F1
#
_cell.length_a   1.000
_cell.length_b   1.000
_cell.length_c   1.000
_cell.angle_alpha   90.00
_cell.angle_beta   90.00
_cell.angle_gamma   90.00
#
_symmetry.space_group_name_H-M   'P 1'
#
loop_
_entity.id
_entity.type
_entity.pdbx_description
1 polymer ?
#
loop_
_entity_poly.entity_id
_entity_poly.type
_entity_poly.pdbx_seq_one_letter_code
_entity_poly.pdbx_strand_id
1 'polypeptide(L)'
;MLLKLDVGFIQPCIDWAIQRLQLDQENEDLDVVLLAAATTYEDAFPLVEQIIVRYVGADAIDQQLAAGKYIAKLFREYKTGAESIESLDTKFSTLYYNLGYPSWLVMLSRNCEYATDIDTFNEPFEQEFEYIAKLWDSSSTLSEFESKYDRKVSNQHDAKYY
;
A
#
# COMPACT_ATOMS: atom_id res chain seq x y z
N MET A 1 -7.83 3.96 -3.42
CA MET A 1 -7.05 2.77 -3.83
C MET A 1 -6.71 1.83 -2.71
N LEU A 2 -5.98 2.29 -1.70
CA LEU A 2 -5.76 1.48 -0.50
C LEU A 2 -7.06 1.13 0.23
N LEU A 3 -8.09 1.98 0.12
CA LEU A 3 -9.46 1.70 0.57
C LEU A 3 -10.07 0.46 -0.13
N LYS A 4 -9.80 0.26 -1.43
CA LYS A 4 -10.26 -0.94 -2.17
C LYS A 4 -9.50 -2.21 -1.80
N LEU A 5 -8.36 -2.05 -1.13
CA LEU A 5 -7.49 -3.13 -0.70
C LEU A 5 -7.63 -3.40 0.80
N ASP A 6 -8.60 -2.78 1.47
CA ASP A 6 -8.88 -2.90 2.90
C ASP A 6 -7.69 -2.59 3.82
N VAL A 7 -6.74 -1.78 3.35
CA VAL A 7 -5.58 -1.32 4.12
C VAL A 7 -5.49 0.20 4.27
N GLY A 8 -6.47 0.91 3.69
CA GLY A 8 -6.58 2.36 3.79
C GLY A 8 -7.62 2.79 4.83
N PHE A 9 -7.45 4.00 5.35
CA PHE A 9 -8.46 4.66 6.20
C PHE A 9 -9.14 5.77 5.41
N ILE A 10 -10.42 5.99 5.69
CA ILE A 10 -11.21 7.03 5.02
C ILE A 10 -10.91 8.44 5.57
N GLN A 11 -10.52 8.53 6.84
CA GLN A 11 -10.31 9.80 7.54
C GLN A 11 -9.31 10.73 6.81
N PRO A 12 -8.14 10.27 6.33
CA PRO A 12 -7.24 11.13 5.55
C PRO A 12 -7.86 11.71 4.27
N CYS A 13 -8.82 11.04 3.65
CA CYS A 13 -9.54 11.56 2.48
C CYS A 13 -10.53 12.67 2.88
N ILE A 14 -11.21 12.50 4.02
CA ILE A 14 -12.10 13.52 4.60
C ILE A 14 -11.28 14.74 5.02
N ASP A 15 -10.15 14.54 5.70
CA ASP A 15 -9.25 15.61 6.14
C ASP A 15 -8.70 16.39 4.95
N TRP A 16 -8.34 15.71 3.86
CA TRP A 16 -7.95 16.35 2.60
C TRP A 16 -9.08 17.24 2.07
N ALA A 17 -10.32 16.75 2.01
CA ALA A 17 -11.45 17.52 1.52
C ALA A 17 -11.70 18.77 2.38
N ILE A 18 -11.69 18.63 3.71
CA ILE A 18 -11.80 19.76 4.65
C ILE A 18 -10.70 20.79 4.39
N GLN A 19 -9.45 20.35 4.25
CA GLN A 19 -8.32 21.25 4.00
C GLN A 19 -8.47 22.01 2.68
N ARG A 20 -8.94 21.35 1.61
CA ARG A 20 -9.12 21.98 0.30
C ARG A 20 -10.21 23.06 0.32
N LEU A 21 -11.29 22.84 1.06
CA LEU A 21 -12.34 23.83 1.28
C LEU A 21 -11.85 25.02 2.12
N GLN A 22 -11.08 24.75 3.18
CA GLN A 22 -10.49 25.82 4.00
C GLN A 22 -9.55 26.73 3.21
N LEU A 23 -8.89 26.19 2.18
CA LEU A 23 -7.97 26.92 1.32
C LEU A 23 -8.66 27.55 0.10
N ASP A 24 -9.97 27.40 -0.06
CA ASP A 24 -10.75 27.87 -1.21
C ASP A 24 -10.20 27.35 -2.56
N GLN A 25 -9.73 26.10 -2.58
CA GLN A 25 -9.02 25.51 -3.73
C GLN A 25 -9.91 24.71 -4.69
N GLU A 26 -11.20 24.55 -4.37
CA GLU A 26 -12.12 23.65 -5.10
C GLU A 26 -13.40 24.34 -5.58
N ASN A 27 -13.55 25.67 -5.44
CA ASN A 27 -14.68 26.46 -5.97
C ASN A 27 -16.06 25.78 -5.78
N GLU A 28 -16.43 25.47 -4.54
CA GLU A 28 -17.71 24.80 -4.21
C GLU A 28 -17.94 23.44 -4.91
N ASP A 29 -16.89 22.69 -5.29
CA ASP A 29 -17.04 21.33 -5.81
C ASP A 29 -17.89 20.50 -4.85
N LEU A 30 -19.09 20.14 -5.30
CA LEU A 30 -20.10 19.48 -4.50
C LEU A 30 -19.60 18.15 -3.93
N ASP A 31 -18.80 17.40 -4.68
CA ASP A 31 -18.31 16.10 -4.20
C ASP A 31 -17.27 16.31 -3.09
N VAL A 32 -16.45 17.35 -3.18
CA VAL A 32 -15.50 17.72 -2.12
C VAL A 32 -16.24 18.19 -0.88
N VAL A 33 -17.29 19.00 -1.04
CA VAL A 33 -18.15 19.43 0.07
C VAL A 33 -18.82 18.24 0.76
N LEU A 34 -19.39 17.32 -0.01
CA LEU A 34 -20.02 16.12 0.52
C LEU A 34 -19.01 15.20 1.21
N LEU A 35 -17.79 15.07 0.66
CA LEU A 35 -16.73 14.26 1.27
C LEU A 35 -16.29 14.85 2.60
N ALA A 36 -16.13 16.16 2.69
CA ALA A 36 -15.80 16.84 3.94
C ALA A 36 -16.89 16.69 5.02
N ALA A 37 -18.15 16.48 4.60
CA ALA A 37 -19.29 16.26 5.50
C ALA A 37 -19.56 14.78 5.82
N ALA A 38 -18.88 13.85 5.17
CA ALA A 38 -19.12 12.43 5.34
C ALA A 38 -18.70 11.96 6.74
N THR A 39 -19.48 11.06 7.34
CA THR A 39 -19.22 10.52 8.69
C THR A 39 -19.05 9.01 8.73
N THR A 40 -19.36 8.33 7.62
CA THR A 40 -19.28 6.88 7.48
C THR A 40 -18.41 6.49 6.29
N TYR A 41 -17.92 5.26 6.29
CA TYR A 41 -17.16 4.73 5.15
C TYR A 41 -18.05 4.64 3.91
N GLU A 42 -19.29 4.18 4.09
CA GLU A 42 -20.27 3.96 3.03
C GLU A 42 -20.64 5.25 2.30
N ASP A 43 -20.72 6.38 3.02
CA ASP A 43 -21.00 7.68 2.43
C ASP A 43 -19.76 8.26 1.72
N ALA A 44 -18.59 8.12 2.34
CA ALA A 44 -17.37 8.76 1.87
C ALA A 44 -16.72 8.02 0.70
N PHE A 45 -16.73 6.68 0.70
CA PHE A 45 -16.00 5.87 -0.27
C PHE A 45 -16.41 6.14 -1.73
N PRO A 46 -17.71 6.19 -2.10
CA PRO A 46 -18.13 6.53 -3.46
C PRO A 46 -17.64 7.91 -3.91
N LEU A 47 -17.61 8.90 -3.00
CA LEU A 47 -17.14 10.25 -3.29
C LEU A 47 -15.63 10.27 -3.54
N VAL A 48 -14.86 9.54 -2.72
CA VAL A 48 -13.41 9.38 -2.92
C VAL A 48 -13.12 8.75 -4.27
N GLU A 49 -13.86 7.72 -4.67
CA GLU A 49 -13.68 7.11 -6.00
C GLU A 49 -13.93 8.11 -7.12
N GLN A 50 -15.05 8.84 -7.07
CA GLN A 50 -15.42 9.81 -8.10
C GLN A 50 -14.40 10.94 -8.22
N ILE A 51 -13.96 11.50 -7.08
CA ILE A 51 -12.95 12.57 -7.04
C ILE A 51 -11.62 12.08 -7.63
N ILE A 52 -11.14 10.89 -7.23
CA ILE A 52 -9.89 10.34 -7.77
C ILE A 52 -10.00 10.11 -9.29
N VAL A 53 -11.10 9.52 -9.76
CA VAL A 53 -11.32 9.29 -11.20
C VAL A 53 -11.34 10.61 -11.97
N ARG A 54 -11.94 11.67 -11.41
CA ARG A 54 -11.95 13.00 -12.04
C ARG A 54 -10.56 13.61 -12.13
N TYR A 55 -9.76 13.48 -11.07
CA TYR A 55 -8.44 14.08 -10.99
C TYR A 55 -7.38 13.34 -11.83
N VAL A 56 -7.45 12.02 -11.87
CA VAL A 56 -6.37 11.18 -12.41
C VAL A 56 -6.81 10.38 -13.65
N GLY A 57 -8.11 10.33 -13.93
CA GLY A 57 -8.69 9.51 -14.99
C GLY A 57 -9.05 8.09 -14.52
N ALA A 58 -10.00 7.46 -15.21
CA ALA A 58 -10.49 6.12 -14.87
C ALA A 58 -9.40 5.03 -15.00
N ASP A 59 -8.46 5.22 -15.92
CA ASP A 59 -7.40 4.25 -16.22
C ASP A 59 -6.18 4.36 -15.28
N ALA A 60 -6.09 5.41 -14.45
CA ALA A 60 -4.92 5.68 -13.63
C ALA A 60 -4.91 4.95 -12.27
N ILE A 61 -5.85 4.05 -12.07
CA ILE A 61 -6.17 3.43 -10.79
C ILE A 61 -5.58 2.01 -10.76
N ASP A 62 -4.24 1.91 -10.88
CA ASP A 62 -3.52 0.64 -10.77
C ASP A 62 -3.39 0.23 -9.28
N GLN A 63 -4.05 -0.88 -8.90
CA GLN A 63 -4.05 -1.43 -7.55
C GLN A 63 -2.68 -1.93 -7.11
N GLN A 64 -1.91 -2.51 -8.02
CA GLN A 64 -0.57 -3.00 -7.70
C GLN A 64 0.39 -1.83 -7.49
N LEU A 65 0.30 -0.77 -8.31
CA LEU A 65 1.10 0.44 -8.08
C LEU A 65 0.78 1.09 -6.72
N ALA A 66 -0.50 1.24 -6.40
CA ALA A 66 -0.92 1.81 -5.13
C ALA A 66 -0.43 0.97 -3.94
N ALA A 67 -0.59 -0.36 -4.01
CA ALA A 67 -0.08 -1.28 -3.00
C ALA A 67 1.45 -1.18 -2.88
N GLY A 68 2.17 -1.16 -4.00
CA GLY A 68 3.62 -1.01 -4.03
C GLY A 68 4.12 0.25 -3.33
N LYS A 69 3.50 1.40 -3.61
CA LYS A 69 3.82 2.66 -2.90
C LYS A 69 3.50 2.58 -1.41
N TYR A 70 2.46 1.85 -1.04
CA TYR A 70 2.14 1.59 0.36
C TYR A 70 3.16 0.68 1.04
N ILE A 71 3.65 -0.37 0.37
CA ILE A 71 4.77 -1.21 0.85
C ILE A 71 6.01 -0.35 1.11
N ALA A 72 6.37 0.55 0.19
CA ALA A 72 7.51 1.46 0.38
C ALA A 72 7.32 2.41 1.59
N LYS A 73 6.09 2.86 1.85
CA LYS A 73 5.74 3.63 3.06
C LYS A 73 5.89 2.78 4.32
N LEU A 74 5.31 1.58 4.34
CA LEU A 74 5.38 0.66 5.47
C LEU A 74 6.82 0.30 5.82
N PHE A 75 7.71 0.17 4.83
CA PHE A 75 9.13 -0.06 5.09
C PHE A 75 9.75 1.08 5.90
N ARG A 76 9.48 2.34 5.55
CA ARG A 76 9.95 3.49 6.33
C ARG A 76 9.39 3.48 7.75
N GLU A 77 8.11 3.17 7.89
CA GLU A 77 7.44 3.11 9.20
C GLU A 77 8.03 1.99 10.07
N TYR A 78 8.29 0.81 9.49
CA TYR A 78 9.02 -0.29 10.11
C TYR A 78 10.41 0.14 10.60
N LYS A 79 11.22 0.80 9.75
CA LYS A 79 12.55 1.27 10.13
C LYS A 79 12.53 2.31 11.25
N THR A 80 11.41 3.03 11.42
CA THR A 80 11.20 3.96 12.55
C THR A 80 10.56 3.32 13.78
N GLY A 81 10.19 2.03 13.73
CA GLY A 81 9.49 1.32 14.80
C GLY A 81 8.01 1.66 14.94
N ALA A 82 7.42 2.37 13.98
CA ALA A 82 5.98 2.67 13.95
C ALA A 82 5.15 1.47 13.48
N GLU A 83 5.77 0.51 12.80
CA GLU A 83 5.21 -0.78 12.41
C GLU A 83 6.05 -1.90 13.01
N SER A 84 5.41 -2.97 13.45
CA SER A 84 6.05 -4.21 13.91
C SER A 84 5.85 -5.33 12.88
N ILE A 85 6.56 -6.45 13.03
CA ILE A 85 6.42 -7.60 12.12
C ILE A 85 4.98 -8.13 12.15
N GLU A 86 4.35 -8.17 13.31
CA GLU A 86 2.97 -8.63 13.50
C GLU A 86 1.95 -7.71 12.82
N SER A 87 2.14 -6.39 12.92
CA SER A 87 1.25 -5.44 12.24
C SER A 87 1.43 -5.48 10.72
N LEU A 88 2.65 -5.77 10.25
CA LEU A 88 2.97 -5.91 8.84
C LEU A 88 2.43 -7.21 8.25
N ASP A 89 2.51 -8.34 8.96
CA ASP A 89 1.97 -9.62 8.49
C ASP A 89 0.47 -9.50 8.16
N THR A 90 -0.31 -8.89 9.07
CA THR A 90 -1.73 -8.64 8.84
C THR A 90 -1.98 -7.82 7.57
N LYS A 91 -1.18 -6.77 7.35
CA LYS A 91 -1.30 -5.88 6.17
C LYS A 91 -0.88 -6.59 4.89
N PHE A 92 0.23 -7.33 4.91
CA PHE A 92 0.72 -8.05 3.75
C PHE A 92 -0.20 -9.19 3.36
N SER A 93 -0.73 -9.93 4.32
CA SER A 93 -1.73 -10.98 4.07
C SER A 93 -2.99 -10.42 3.43
N THR A 94 -3.49 -9.28 3.92
CA THR A 94 -4.64 -8.57 3.34
C THR A 94 -4.35 -8.13 1.89
N LEU A 95 -3.21 -7.47 1.66
CA LEU A 95 -2.78 -7.05 0.32
C LEU A 95 -2.63 -8.25 -0.63
N TYR A 96 -1.99 -9.32 -0.18
CA TYR A 96 -1.71 -10.49 -0.99
C TYR A 96 -2.99 -11.16 -1.49
N TYR A 97 -4.01 -11.28 -0.63
CA TYR A 97 -5.31 -11.80 -1.00
C TYR A 97 -6.06 -10.83 -1.95
N ASN A 98 -6.17 -9.55 -1.57
CA ASN A 98 -6.97 -8.58 -2.31
C ASN A 98 -6.39 -8.23 -3.70
N LEU A 99 -5.08 -8.40 -3.90
CA LEU A 99 -4.40 -8.23 -5.20
C LEU A 99 -4.41 -9.50 -6.07
N GLY A 100 -5.02 -10.60 -5.61
CA GLY A 100 -5.07 -11.85 -6.36
C GLY A 100 -3.72 -12.58 -6.44
N TYR A 101 -2.98 -12.59 -5.32
CA TYR A 101 -1.73 -13.35 -5.15
C TYR A 101 -0.59 -12.94 -6.10
N PRO A 102 -0.18 -11.65 -6.13
CA PRO A 102 0.85 -11.20 -7.03
C PRO A 102 2.20 -11.85 -6.71
N SER A 103 2.91 -12.31 -7.74
CA SER A 103 4.14 -13.10 -7.56
C SER A 103 5.24 -12.36 -6.81
N TRP A 104 5.30 -11.04 -6.92
CA TRP A 104 6.32 -10.21 -6.28
C TRP A 104 6.12 -10.06 -4.77
N LEU A 105 4.92 -10.34 -4.26
CA LEU A 105 4.60 -10.22 -2.83
C LEU A 105 4.75 -11.54 -2.08
N VAL A 106 4.85 -12.67 -2.79
CA VAL A 106 4.88 -14.03 -2.21
C VAL A 106 5.99 -14.19 -1.18
N MET A 107 7.23 -13.84 -1.53
CA MET A 107 8.37 -14.04 -0.64
C MET A 107 8.29 -13.10 0.57
N LEU A 108 7.90 -11.85 0.34
CA LEU A 108 7.74 -10.87 1.40
C LEU A 108 6.67 -11.30 2.41
N SER A 109 5.48 -11.70 1.95
CA SER A 109 4.41 -12.19 2.82
C SER A 109 4.84 -13.42 3.62
N ARG A 110 5.39 -14.44 2.95
CA ARG A 110 5.83 -15.68 3.59
C ARG A 110 6.92 -15.43 4.65
N ASN A 111 7.92 -14.61 4.33
CA ASN A 111 8.99 -14.33 5.27
C ASN A 111 8.49 -13.51 6.45
N CYS A 112 7.59 -12.56 6.23
CA CYS A 112 6.96 -11.78 7.30
C CYS A 112 6.14 -12.66 8.23
N GLU A 113 5.31 -13.56 7.66
CA GLU A 113 4.53 -14.55 8.43
C GLU A 113 5.44 -15.41 9.30
N TYR A 114 6.54 -15.95 8.77
CA TYR A 114 7.43 -16.76 9.60
C TYR A 114 8.24 -15.94 10.61
N ALA A 115 8.57 -14.70 10.30
CA ALA A 115 9.31 -13.83 11.21
C ALA A 115 8.50 -13.43 12.47
N THR A 116 7.18 -13.65 12.50
CA THR A 116 6.39 -13.44 13.73
C THR A 116 6.77 -14.42 14.85
N ASP A 117 7.17 -15.64 14.49
CA ASP A 117 7.35 -16.74 15.43
C ASP A 117 8.70 -17.48 15.30
N ILE A 118 9.49 -17.21 14.24
CA ILE A 118 10.74 -17.91 13.93
C ILE A 118 11.86 -16.90 13.64
N ASP A 119 12.74 -16.68 14.63
CA ASP A 119 13.84 -15.69 14.55
C ASP A 119 14.74 -15.82 13.31
N THR A 120 14.91 -17.03 12.77
CA THR A 120 15.71 -17.29 11.55
C THR A 120 15.15 -16.56 10.33
N PHE A 121 13.88 -16.17 10.33
CA PHE A 121 13.25 -15.41 9.25
C PHE A 121 13.39 -13.90 9.38
N ASN A 122 13.88 -13.36 10.51
CA ASN A 122 14.01 -11.91 10.70
C ASN A 122 14.88 -11.25 9.62
N GLU A 123 16.10 -11.76 9.42
CA GLU A 123 17.00 -11.22 8.38
C GLU A 123 16.47 -11.47 6.95
N PRO A 124 16.04 -12.70 6.57
CA PRO A 124 15.36 -12.96 5.29
C PRO A 124 14.18 -12.02 4.99
N PHE A 125 13.35 -11.74 6.00
CA PHE A 125 12.25 -10.80 5.91
C PHE A 125 12.75 -9.38 5.63
N GLU A 126 13.69 -8.88 6.42
CA GLU A 126 14.21 -7.53 6.26
C GLU A 126 14.88 -7.30 4.90
N GLN A 127 15.63 -8.29 4.41
CA GLN A 127 16.26 -8.25 3.09
C GLN A 127 15.22 -8.17 1.96
N GLU A 128 14.19 -9.01 2.00
CA GLU A 128 13.13 -8.99 1.00
C GLU A 128 12.29 -7.71 1.09
N PHE A 129 11.98 -7.25 2.30
CA PHE A 129 11.19 -6.04 2.48
C PHE A 129 11.92 -4.81 1.94
N GLU A 130 13.23 -4.68 2.23
CA GLU A 130 14.05 -3.61 1.68
C GLU A 130 14.14 -3.69 0.14
N TYR A 131 14.32 -4.88 -0.42
CA TYR A 131 14.38 -5.09 -1.87
C TYR A 131 13.10 -4.64 -2.58
N ILE A 132 11.94 -5.16 -2.15
CA ILE A 132 10.65 -4.83 -2.73
C ILE A 132 10.31 -3.35 -2.53
N ALA A 133 10.56 -2.80 -1.33
CA ALA A 133 10.30 -1.40 -1.03
C ALA A 133 11.11 -0.46 -1.93
N LYS A 134 12.41 -0.72 -2.14
CA LYS A 134 13.26 0.09 -3.04
C LYS A 134 12.80 0.05 -4.49
N LEU A 135 12.39 -1.13 -4.98
CA LEU A 135 11.88 -1.27 -6.33
C LEU A 135 10.61 -0.44 -6.53
N TRP A 136 9.66 -0.52 -5.59
CA TRP A 136 8.43 0.26 -5.66
C TRP A 136 8.64 1.75 -5.45
N ASP A 137 9.54 2.16 -4.56
CA ASP A 137 9.86 3.57 -4.33
C ASP A 137 10.37 4.23 -5.62
N SER A 138 11.23 3.52 -6.38
CA SER A 138 11.83 4.01 -7.63
C SER A 138 11.01 3.79 -8.91
N SER A 139 9.83 3.18 -8.83
CA SER A 139 8.99 2.87 -10.00
C SER A 139 7.71 3.68 -10.00
N SER A 140 7.32 4.24 -11.14
CA SER A 140 6.12 5.06 -11.30
C SER A 140 4.95 4.27 -11.89
N THR A 141 5.19 3.05 -12.37
CA THR A 141 4.18 2.15 -12.94
C THR A 141 4.46 0.69 -12.55
N LEU A 142 3.45 -0.18 -12.66
CA LEU A 142 3.64 -1.63 -12.51
C LEU A 142 4.65 -2.18 -13.53
N SER A 143 4.58 -1.73 -14.79
CA SER A 143 5.50 -2.20 -15.84
C SER A 143 6.97 -1.84 -15.54
N GLU A 144 7.22 -0.63 -15.02
CA GLU A 144 8.57 -0.25 -14.57
C GLU A 144 9.05 -1.14 -13.42
N PHE A 145 8.19 -1.44 -12.45
CA PHE A 145 8.51 -2.37 -11.37
C PHE A 145 8.84 -3.76 -11.90
N GLU A 146 7.97 -4.33 -12.74
CA GLU A 146 8.14 -5.67 -13.33
C GLU A 146 9.42 -5.79 -14.16
N SER A 147 9.84 -4.70 -14.82
CA SER A 147 11.09 -4.67 -15.59
C SER A 147 12.36 -4.77 -14.73
N LYS A 148 12.27 -4.36 -13.46
CA LYS A 148 13.38 -4.36 -12.49
C LYS A 148 13.31 -5.53 -11.51
N TYR A 149 12.12 -6.07 -11.28
CA TYR A 149 11.90 -7.18 -10.37
C TYR A 149 12.56 -8.45 -10.92
N ASP A 150 13.41 -9.07 -10.10
CA ASP A 150 14.04 -10.35 -10.42
C ASP A 150 13.70 -11.36 -9.32
N ARG A 151 12.88 -12.34 -9.68
CA ARG A 151 12.49 -13.43 -8.79
C ARG A 151 13.69 -14.21 -8.24
N LYS A 152 14.82 -14.27 -8.96
CA LYS A 152 16.04 -14.93 -8.47
C LYS A 152 16.62 -14.20 -7.26
N VAL A 153 16.49 -12.88 -7.19
CA VAL A 153 16.92 -12.09 -6.03
C VAL A 153 16.00 -12.38 -4.84
N SER A 154 14.67 -12.33 -5.02
CA SER A 154 13.73 -12.71 -3.95
C SER A 154 13.98 -14.12 -3.41
N ASN A 155 14.26 -15.09 -4.29
CA ASN A 155 14.57 -16.46 -3.86
C ASN A 155 15.86 -16.58 -3.04
N GLN A 156 16.79 -15.63 -3.11
CA GLN A 156 18.00 -15.61 -2.28
C GLN A 156 17.71 -15.12 -0.86
N HIS A 157 16.61 -14.40 -0.66
CA HIS A 157 16.12 -13.95 0.64
C HIS A 157 15.24 -14.99 1.34
N ASP A 158 15.31 -16.28 0.97
CA ASP A 158 14.66 -17.34 1.74
C ASP A 158 15.55 -17.76 2.92
N ALA A 159 14.93 -18.21 4.01
CA ALA A 159 15.67 -18.77 5.12
C ALA A 159 16.39 -20.05 4.67
N LYS A 160 17.72 -20.09 4.85
CA LYS A 160 18.52 -21.28 4.56
C LYS A 160 18.51 -22.19 5.79
N TYR A 161 17.81 -23.31 5.70
CA TYR A 161 17.95 -24.39 6.68
C TYR A 161 19.33 -25.04 6.49
N TYR A 162 20.15 -25.04 7.54
CA TYR A 162 21.32 -25.92 7.68
C TYR A 162 20.96 -27.12 8.55
#